data_AF-A0A7J9FK98-F1
#
_entry.id   AF-A0A7J9FK98-F1
#
_cell.length_a   1.000
_cell.length_b   1.000
_cell.length_c   1.000
_cell.angle_alpha   90.00
_cell.angle_beta   90.00
_cell.angle_gamma   90.00
#
_symmetry.space_group_name_H-M   'P 1'
#
loop_
_entity.id
_entity.type
_entity.pdbx_description
1 polymer ?
#
loop_
_entity_poly.entity_id
_entity_poly.type
_entity_poly.pdbx_seq_one_letter_code
_entity_poly.pdbx_strand_id
1 'polypeptide(L)'
;MPGFSQLSVSSQDSRGTKRKWVPEEDVALVACMVDLHNVGTFNTDTGFNVSYLNELERMLEIFLPHAMLKAKPNLESIIRTLKRDSAIVYDMLSEKDNSGFGWDKHRQLVVAEDTV
;
A
#
# COMPACT_ATOMS: atom_id res chain seq x y z
N MET A 1 37.83 15.82 14.41
CA MET A 1 36.89 15.71 13.28
C MET A 1 36.90 14.27 12.81
N PRO A 2 35.81 13.50 12.94
CA PRO A 2 35.75 12.13 12.42
C PRO A 2 35.27 12.13 10.97
N GLY A 3 35.94 11.32 10.15
CA GLY A 3 35.76 11.25 8.71
C GLY A 3 34.37 10.78 8.28
N PHE A 4 33.84 11.45 7.25
CA PHE A 4 32.67 11.00 6.52
C PHE A 4 33.02 9.72 5.76
N SER A 5 32.48 8.60 6.22
CA SER A 5 32.45 7.35 5.46
C SER A 5 31.73 7.60 4.13
N GLN A 6 32.39 7.23 3.04
CA GLN A 6 31.87 7.25 1.68
C GLN A 6 30.46 6.66 1.62
N LEU A 7 29.48 7.47 1.25
CA LEU A 7 28.20 7.00 0.72
C LEU A 7 28.51 6.22 -0.54
N SER A 8 28.24 4.92 -0.52
CA SER A 8 28.37 4.05 -1.67
C SER A 8 27.55 4.59 -2.83
N VAL A 9 28.23 4.82 -3.95
CA VAL A 9 27.67 5.18 -5.25
C VAL A 9 26.45 4.30 -5.55
N SER A 10 25.31 4.96 -5.75
CA SER A 10 24.11 4.34 -6.33
C SER A 10 24.50 3.76 -7.69
N SER A 11 24.46 2.43 -7.79
CA SER A 11 24.52 1.75 -9.08
C SER A 11 23.27 2.15 -9.87
N GLN A 12 23.46 3.00 -10.88
CA GLN A 12 22.44 3.27 -11.88
C GLN A 12 22.19 1.98 -12.67
N ASP A 13 21.17 1.25 -12.25
CA ASP A 13 20.62 0.16 -13.04
C ASP A 13 19.82 0.78 -14.21
N SER A 14 20.36 0.66 -15.42
CA SER A 14 19.78 1.17 -16.66
C SER A 14 18.58 0.32 -17.10
N ARG A 15 17.51 0.34 -16.32
CA ARG A 15 16.19 -0.16 -16.70
C ARG A 15 15.28 1.05 -16.75
N GLY A 16 14.71 1.31 -17.93
CA GLY A 16 13.99 2.55 -18.28
C GLY A 16 13.13 3.10 -17.15
N THR A 17 13.05 4.42 -17.05
CA THR A 17 12.42 5.20 -15.98
C THR A 17 11.02 4.66 -15.66
N LYS A 18 10.94 3.67 -14.77
CA LYS A 18 9.67 3.12 -14.33
C LYS A 18 9.00 4.23 -13.53
N ARG A 19 7.81 4.64 -13.99
CA ARG A 19 6.94 5.58 -13.27
C ARG A 19 6.88 5.18 -11.81
N LYS A 20 7.29 6.08 -10.92
CA LYS A 20 7.15 5.89 -9.48
C LYS A 20 5.73 6.29 -9.09
N TRP A 21 5.11 5.48 -8.26
CA TRP A 21 3.87 5.83 -7.59
C TRP A 21 4.15 6.97 -6.61
N VAL A 22 3.19 7.87 -6.43
CA VAL A 22 3.33 9.02 -5.52
C VAL A 22 2.25 8.98 -4.43
N PRO A 23 2.49 9.55 -3.23
CA PRO A 23 1.53 9.48 -2.13
C PRO A 23 0.14 10.02 -2.46
N GLU A 24 0.03 11.00 -3.36
CA GLU A 24 -1.24 11.55 -3.82
C GLU A 24 -2.08 10.50 -4.57
N GLU A 25 -1.43 9.57 -5.27
CA GLU A 25 -2.09 8.45 -5.95
C GLU A 25 -2.64 7.43 -4.95
N ASP A 26 -1.91 7.19 -3.84
CA ASP A 26 -2.40 6.33 -2.75
C ASP A 26 -3.66 6.92 -2.11
N VAL A 27 -3.63 8.22 -1.80
CA VAL A 27 -4.78 8.91 -1.19
C VAL A 27 -6.00 8.86 -2.13
N ALA A 28 -5.81 9.15 -3.42
CA ALA A 28 -6.89 9.10 -4.39
C ALA A 28 -7.43 7.67 -4.59
N LEU A 29 -6.55 6.66 -4.63
CA LEU A 29 -6.93 5.25 -4.74
C LEU A 29 -7.81 4.83 -3.56
N VAL A 30 -7.37 5.11 -2.33
CA VAL A 30 -8.13 4.76 -1.12
C VAL A 30 -9.46 5.49 -1.09
N ALA A 31 -9.51 6.78 -1.42
CA ALA A 31 -10.75 7.54 -1.50
C ALA A 31 -11.72 6.93 -2.52
N CYS A 32 -11.26 6.62 -3.74
CA CYS A 32 -12.09 5.98 -4.76
C CYS A 32 -12.62 4.61 -4.31
N MET A 33 -11.80 3.81 -3.62
CA MET A 33 -12.24 2.50 -3.11
C MET A 33 -13.31 2.64 -2.01
N VAL A 34 -13.20 3.64 -1.13
CA VAL A 34 -14.21 3.94 -0.11
C VAL A 34 -15.51 4.40 -0.76
N ASP A 35 -15.45 5.32 -1.73
CA ASP A 35 -16.62 5.78 -2.46
C ASP A 35 -17.31 4.64 -3.22
N LEU A 36 -16.52 3.79 -3.89
CA LEU A 36 -17.02 2.61 -4.60
C LEU A 36 -17.74 1.65 -3.65
N HIS A 37 -17.17 1.41 -2.47
CA HIS A 37 -17.80 0.58 -1.44
C HIS A 37 -19.12 1.18 -0.94
N ASN A 38 -19.17 2.50 -0.73
CA ASN A 38 -20.36 3.20 -0.25
C ASN A 38 -21.50 3.20 -1.30
N VAL A 39 -21.17 3.24 -2.58
CA VAL A 39 -22.15 3.10 -3.68
C VAL A 39 -22.76 1.69 -3.71
N GLY A 40 -21.97 0.67 -3.37
CA GLY A 40 -22.47 -0.71 -3.19
C GLY A 40 -22.67 -1.52 -4.47
N THR A 41 -22.78 -0.88 -5.65
CA THR A 41 -23.01 -1.54 -6.95
C THR A 41 -22.00 -2.65 -7.27
N PHE A 42 -20.74 -2.48 -6.84
CA PHE A 42 -19.66 -3.43 -7.11
C PHE A 42 -19.35 -4.36 -5.94
N ASN A 43 -20.09 -4.24 -4.83
CA ASN A 43 -19.81 -5.03 -3.63
C ASN A 43 -20.32 -6.47 -3.79
N THR A 44 -19.67 -7.38 -3.08
CA THR A 44 -20.03 -8.79 -2.90
C THR A 44 -19.84 -9.13 -1.43
N ASP A 45 -20.34 -10.30 -1.00
CA ASP A 45 -20.18 -10.78 0.38
C ASP A 45 -18.71 -10.88 0.83
N THR A 46 -17.78 -10.95 -0.12
CA THR A 46 -16.33 -11.12 0.11
C THR A 46 -15.50 -9.92 -0.34
N GLY A 47 -16.12 -8.79 -0.70
CA GLY A 47 -15.42 -7.57 -1.12
C GLY A 47 -16.00 -6.96 -2.38
N PHE A 48 -15.21 -6.89 -3.45
CA PHE A 48 -15.63 -6.35 -4.74
C PHE A 48 -15.77 -7.46 -5.79
N ASN A 49 -16.70 -7.28 -6.73
CA ASN A 49 -16.88 -8.17 -7.88
C ASN A 49 -15.72 -8.02 -8.90
N VAL A 50 -15.73 -8.77 -10.00
CA VAL A 50 -14.62 -8.76 -10.98
C VAL A 50 -14.52 -7.49 -11.85
N SER A 51 -15.58 -6.67 -11.94
CA SER A 51 -15.60 -5.48 -12.80
C SER A 51 -15.12 -4.20 -12.10
N TYR A 52 -14.94 -4.23 -10.77
CA TYR A 52 -14.59 -3.05 -9.97
C TYR A 52 -13.31 -2.34 -10.41
N LEU A 53 -12.30 -3.08 -10.91
CA LEU A 53 -11.03 -2.48 -11.34
C LEU A 53 -11.20 -1.48 -12.49
N ASN A 54 -12.12 -1.76 -13.41
CA ASN A 54 -12.40 -0.88 -14.55
C ASN A 54 -13.11 0.40 -14.09
N GLU A 55 -14.02 0.28 -13.11
CA GLU A 55 -14.66 1.46 -12.53
C GLU A 55 -13.67 2.29 -11.71
N LEU A 56 -12.77 1.64 -10.97
CA LEU A 56 -11.71 2.31 -10.24
C LEU A 56 -10.76 3.07 -11.17
N GLU A 57 -10.40 2.50 -12.33
CA GLU A 57 -9.67 3.20 -13.39
C GLU A 57 -10.43 4.45 -13.85
N ARG A 58 -11.73 4.32 -14.15
CA ARG A 58 -12.57 5.44 -14.58
C ARG A 58 -12.64 6.57 -13.54
N MET A 59 -12.81 6.22 -12.27
CA MET A 59 -12.84 7.20 -11.17
C MET A 59 -11.49 7.91 -11.05
N LEU A 60 -10.39 7.16 -11.06
CA LEU A 60 -9.05 7.73 -10.95
C LEU A 60 -8.67 8.59 -12.15
N GLU A 61 -9.15 8.30 -13.35
CA GLU A 61 -8.94 9.15 -14.53
C GLU A 61 -9.60 10.53 -14.37
N ILE A 62 -10.70 10.62 -13.61
CA ILE A 62 -11.35 11.91 -13.29
C ILE A 62 -10.50 12.71 -12.28
N PHE A 63 -10.01 12.06 -11.22
CA PHE A 63 -9.22 12.72 -10.18
C PHE A 63 -7.78 13.01 -10.60
N LEU A 64 -7.19 12.12 -11.40
CA LEU A 64 -5.79 12.09 -11.78
C LEU A 64 -5.62 11.84 -13.29
N PRO A 65 -6.10 12.75 -14.16
CA PRO A 65 -6.12 12.53 -15.61
C PRO A 65 -4.73 12.33 -16.23
N HIS A 66 -3.68 12.87 -15.60
CA HIS A 66 -2.30 12.76 -16.08
C HIS A 66 -1.57 11.52 -15.54
N ALA A 67 -2.17 10.79 -14.61
CA ALA A 67 -1.53 9.65 -13.96
C ALA A 67 -1.44 8.43 -14.90
N MET A 68 -2.33 8.33 -15.90
CA MET A 68 -2.37 7.22 -16.87
C MET A 68 -2.41 5.83 -16.21
N LEU A 69 -3.11 5.72 -15.08
CA LEU A 69 -3.24 4.48 -14.32
C LEU A 69 -4.21 3.53 -15.01
N LYS A 70 -3.74 2.32 -15.36
CA LYS A 70 -4.57 1.27 -15.95
C LYS A 70 -5.00 0.24 -14.92
N ALA A 71 -6.22 -0.27 -15.05
CA ALA A 71 -6.77 -1.36 -14.24
C ALA A 71 -5.78 -2.53 -14.14
N LYS A 72 -5.18 -2.89 -15.29
CA LYS A 72 -4.05 -3.81 -15.38
C LYS A 72 -2.91 -3.17 -16.19
N PRO A 73 -1.64 -3.34 -15.78
CA PRO A 73 -1.19 -4.03 -14.56
C PRO A 73 -1.16 -3.12 -13.31
N ASN A 74 -1.40 -1.80 -13.45
CA ASN A 74 -1.07 -0.84 -12.40
C ASN A 74 -1.94 -1.01 -11.14
N LEU A 75 -3.27 -0.88 -11.27
CA LEU A 75 -4.19 -0.93 -10.13
C LEU A 75 -4.22 -2.32 -9.48
N GLU A 76 -4.21 -3.38 -10.30
CA GLU A 76 -4.14 -4.76 -9.79
C GLU A 76 -2.91 -4.98 -8.92
N SER A 77 -1.74 -4.48 -9.32
CA SER A 77 -0.49 -4.65 -8.56
C SER A 77 -0.51 -3.89 -7.23
N ILE A 78 -0.96 -2.63 -7.22
CA ILE A 78 -0.94 -1.80 -6.01
C ILE A 78 -1.97 -2.28 -5.00
N ILE A 79 -3.17 -2.71 -5.44
CA ILE A 79 -4.19 -3.26 -4.55
C ILE A 79 -3.71 -4.57 -3.94
N ARG A 80 -3.01 -5.42 -4.71
CA ARG A 80 -2.42 -6.65 -4.18
C ARG A 80 -1.36 -6.36 -3.11
N THR A 81 -0.54 -5.34 -3.31
CA THR A 81 0.45 -4.89 -2.30
C THR A 81 -0.25 -4.32 -1.08
N LEU A 82 -1.22 -3.41 -1.26
CA LEU A 82 -1.97 -2.79 -0.18
C LEU A 82 -2.67 -3.82 0.70
N LYS A 83 -3.30 -4.85 0.11
CA LYS A 83 -3.93 -5.95 0.86
C LYS A 83 -2.92 -6.74 1.69
N ARG A 84 -1.73 -7.01 1.14
CA ARG A 84 -0.66 -7.74 1.85
C ARG A 84 -0.15 -6.91 3.02
N ASP A 85 0.17 -5.64 2.78
CA ASP A 85 0.73 -4.76 3.79
C ASP A 85 -0.28 -4.47 4.90
N SER A 86 -1.55 -4.30 4.54
CA SER A 86 -2.65 -4.16 5.50
C SER A 86 -2.83 -5.42 6.35
N ALA A 87 -2.69 -6.61 5.77
CA ALA A 87 -2.76 -7.85 6.53
C ALA A 87 -1.60 -7.98 7.53
N ILE A 88 -0.38 -7.57 7.16
CA ILE A 88 0.77 -7.54 8.07
C ILE A 88 0.52 -6.57 9.23
N VAL A 89 0.06 -5.36 8.95
CA VAL A 89 -0.26 -4.37 9.99
C VAL A 89 -1.39 -4.88 10.90
N TYR A 90 -2.41 -5.48 10.32
CA TYR A 90 -3.51 -6.06 11.10
C TYR A 90 -3.02 -7.18 12.01
N ASP A 91 -2.16 -8.07 11.52
CA ASP A 91 -1.54 -9.16 12.30
C ASP A 91 -0.69 -8.63 13.45
N MET A 92 0.12 -7.58 13.20
CA MET A 92 0.88 -6.89 14.24
C MET A 92 -0.02 -6.26 15.31
N LEU A 93 -1.16 -5.69 14.90
CA LEU A 93 -2.10 -5.02 15.80
C LEU A 93 -3.06 -5.97 16.52
N SER A 94 -3.30 -7.17 15.98
CA SER A 94 -4.14 -8.17 16.62
C SER A 94 -3.40 -8.78 17.80
N GLU A 95 -3.52 -8.13 18.97
CA GLU A 95 -2.92 -8.54 20.26
C GLU A 95 -3.24 -9.99 20.67
N LYS A 96 -4.24 -10.61 20.02
CA LYS A 96 -4.83 -11.87 20.46
C LYS A 96 -4.10 -13.11 19.95
N ASP A 97 -3.34 -12.99 18.85
CA ASP A 97 -2.76 -14.15 18.18
C ASP A 97 -1.30 -13.88 17.75
N ASN A 98 -0.34 -14.27 18.59
CA ASN A 98 1.00 -14.72 18.18
C ASN A 98 1.91 -13.77 17.37
N SER A 99 1.60 -12.48 17.22
CA SER A 99 2.50 -11.57 16.47
C SER A 99 3.90 -11.50 17.11
N GLY A 100 4.01 -11.81 18.41
CA GLY A 100 5.23 -11.69 19.18
C GLY A 100 5.61 -10.24 19.42
N PHE A 101 4.85 -9.28 18.88
CA PHE A 101 5.06 -7.84 19.01
C PHE A 101 4.15 -7.25 20.10
N GLY A 102 4.72 -6.41 20.97
CA GLY A 102 4.01 -5.64 21.98
C GLY A 102 4.40 -4.16 21.93
N TRP A 103 3.57 -3.29 22.51
CA TRP A 103 3.90 -1.87 22.63
C TRP A 103 4.42 -1.53 24.04
N ASP A 104 5.67 -1.07 24.14
CA ASP A 104 6.23 -0.57 25.38
C ASP A 104 5.83 0.91 25.58
N LYS A 105 4.86 1.15 26.48
CA LYS A 105 4.35 2.49 26.79
C LYS A 105 5.40 3.41 27.44
N HIS A 106 6.39 2.86 28.14
CA HIS A 106 7.43 3.64 28.82
C HIS A 106 8.51 4.09 27.85
N ARG A 107 8.90 3.21 26.93
CA ARG A 107 9.95 3.48 25.94
C ARG A 107 9.41 4.01 24.61
N GLN A 108 8.09 4.02 24.45
CA GLN A 108 7.37 4.40 23.23
C GLN A 108 7.90 3.69 21.97
N LEU A 109 8.03 2.36 22.05
CA LEU A 109 8.52 1.54 20.95
C LEU A 109 7.83 0.18 20.91
N VAL A 110 7.91 -0.47 19.74
CA VAL A 110 7.47 -1.84 19.55
C VAL A 110 8.56 -2.79 20.07
N VAL A 111 8.20 -3.67 21.00
CA VAL A 111 9.05 -4.76 21.51
C VAL A 111 8.62 -6.07 20.87
N ALA A 112 9.55 -7.02 20.72
CA ALA A 112 9.22 -8.38 20.33
C ALA A 112 9.96 -9.40 21.20
N GLU A 113 9.34 -10.56 21.43
CA GLU A 113 10.05 -11.69 22.06
C GLU A 113 11.14 -12.22 21.12
N ASP A 114 12.36 -12.34 21.64
CA ASP A 114 13.47 -12.97 20.93
C ASP A 114 13.32 -14.49 21.03
N THR A 115 12.78 -15.11 19.97
CA THR A 115 12.71 -16.58 19.89
C THR A 115 14.08 -17.11 19.47
N VAL A 116 14.94 -17.42 20.46
CA VAL A 116 16.20 -18.17 20.30
C VAL A 116 15.92 -19.64 20.05
#